data_AF-A0A2I1NAU4-F1
#
_entry.id   AF-A0A2I1NAU4-F1
#
_cell.length_a   1.000
_cell.length_b   1.000
_cell.length_c   1.000
_cell.angle_alpha   90.00
_cell.angle_beta   90.00
_cell.angle_gamma   90.00
#
_symmetry.space_group_name_H-M   'P 1'
#
loop_
_entity.id
_entity.type
_entity.pdbx_description
1 polymer ?
#
loop_
_entity_poly.entity_id
_entity_poly.type
_entity_poly.pdbx_seq_one_letter_code
_entity_poly.pdbx_strand_id
1 'polypeptide(L)'
;MAIKDDIKDVKERIDSQGQFLENIIKSELFIKKYKKPIVGTFIVVFLAIVVYLVVDYQKEAKFKKANESYNELILNPNDKEAAKKLKSLDKNLFALFEFRQALDNNDSKKIDELSNLEDIDKLLKDIISYEAGKQSGEILSSYSAFMSGYAYLKEGKVEEANKEFIKISPNSGLTQIVKNLRHYNGNKNEKN
;
A
#
# COMPACT_ATOMS: atom_id res chain seq x y z
N MET A 1 -26.05 53.08 -47.35
CA MET A 1 -25.55 52.10 -46.37
C MET A 1 -25.03 50.85 -47.07
N ALA A 2 -25.79 50.23 -47.98
CA ALA A 2 -25.37 49.06 -48.79
C ALA A 2 -23.91 49.06 -49.29
N ILE A 3 -23.45 50.08 -50.03
CA ILE A 3 -22.08 50.10 -50.59
C ILE A 3 -20.99 50.14 -49.51
N LYS A 4 -21.26 50.76 -48.34
CA LYS A 4 -20.29 50.79 -47.23
C LYS A 4 -20.22 49.44 -46.51
N ASP A 5 -21.36 48.75 -46.41
CA ASP A 5 -21.43 47.42 -45.83
C ASP A 5 -20.77 46.39 -46.77
N ASP A 6 -20.98 46.49 -48.08
CA ASP A 6 -20.32 45.64 -49.09
C ASP A 6 -18.79 45.80 -49.08
N ILE A 7 -18.29 47.03 -48.95
CA ILE A 7 -16.84 47.30 -48.86
C ILE A 7 -16.26 46.76 -47.55
N LYS A 8 -17.03 46.83 -46.45
CA LYS A 8 -16.61 46.31 -45.15
C LYS A 8 -16.55 44.78 -45.16
N ASP A 9 -17.54 44.13 -45.75
CA ASP A 9 -17.59 42.67 -45.94
C ASP A 9 -16.46 42.18 -46.84
N VAL A 10 -16.15 42.89 -47.92
CA VAL A 10 -15.01 42.55 -48.81
C VAL A 10 -13.69 42.69 -48.06
N LYS A 11 -13.53 43.74 -47.24
CA LYS A 11 -12.32 43.95 -46.44
C LYS A 11 -12.15 42.87 -45.37
N GLU A 12 -13.22 42.52 -44.67
CA GLU A 12 -13.21 41.49 -43.63
C GLU A 12 -12.90 40.10 -44.22
N ARG A 13 -13.41 39.80 -45.42
CA ARG A 13 -13.05 38.58 -46.16
C ARG A 13 -11.57 38.57 -46.56
N ILE A 14 -11.02 39.68 -47.05
CA ILE A 14 -9.60 39.78 -47.41
C ILE A 14 -8.70 39.63 -46.17
N ASP A 15 -9.04 40.28 -45.05
CA ASP A 15 -8.30 40.16 -43.80
C ASP A 15 -8.37 38.72 -43.23
N SER A 16 -9.53 38.06 -43.33
CA SER A 16 -9.70 36.66 -42.92
C SER A 16 -8.85 35.69 -43.76
N GLN A 17 -8.75 35.94 -45.08
CA GLN A 17 -7.90 35.15 -45.98
C GLN A 17 -6.41 35.39 -45.73
N GLY A 18 -6.02 36.64 -45.44
CA GLY A 18 -4.65 36.97 -45.04
C GLY A 18 -4.22 36.27 -43.75
N GLN A 19 -5.08 36.29 -42.72
CA GLN A 19 -4.85 35.57 -41.47
C GLN A 19 -4.80 34.05 -41.68
N PHE A 20 -5.63 33.51 -42.58
CA PHE A 20 -5.61 32.10 -42.94
C PHE A 20 -4.27 31.69 -43.57
N LEU A 21 -3.78 32.48 -44.53
CA LEU A 21 -2.48 32.23 -45.18
C LEU A 21 -1.32 32.38 -44.19
N GLU A 22 -1.36 33.38 -43.31
CA GLU A 22 -0.36 33.59 -42.28
C GLU A 22 -0.30 32.40 -41.31
N ASN A 23 -1.46 31.86 -40.92
CA ASN A 23 -1.54 30.69 -40.06
C ASN A 23 -1.00 29.42 -40.74
N ILE A 24 -1.26 29.25 -42.04
CA ILE A 24 -0.67 28.14 -42.83
C ILE A 24 0.86 28.25 -42.86
N ILE A 25 1.40 29.43 -43.18
CA ILE A 25 2.86 29.64 -43.25
C ILE A 25 3.50 29.44 -41.87
N LYS A 26 2.89 29.95 -40.80
CA LYS A 26 3.36 29.72 -39.43
C LYS A 26 3.35 28.25 -39.06
N SER A 27 2.31 27.50 -39.44
CA SER A 27 2.21 26.07 -39.18
C SER A 27 3.29 25.26 -39.92
N GLU A 28 3.60 25.61 -41.16
CA GLU A 28 4.65 24.97 -41.95
C GLU A 28 6.04 25.21 -41.32
N LEU A 29 6.33 26.47 -40.95
CA LEU A 29 7.57 26.83 -40.28
C LEU A 29 7.70 26.15 -38.91
N PHE A 30 6.61 26.03 -38.16
CA PHE A 30 6.56 25.31 -36.89
C PHE A 30 6.88 23.82 -37.09
N ILE A 31 6.20 23.15 -38.01
CA ILE A 31 6.46 21.73 -38.31
C ILE A 31 7.93 21.54 -38.74
N LYS A 32 8.43 22.39 -39.64
CA LYS A 32 9.82 22.30 -40.14
C LYS A 32 10.86 22.51 -39.03
N LYS A 33 10.59 23.43 -38.10
CA LYS A 33 11.47 23.73 -36.94
C LYS A 33 11.41 22.63 -35.88
N TYR A 34 10.24 22.07 -35.60
CA TYR A 34 10.00 21.15 -34.49
C TYR A 34 9.85 19.68 -34.89
N LYS A 35 10.00 19.29 -36.16
CA LYS A 35 9.84 17.87 -36.56
C LYS A 35 10.73 16.91 -35.76
N LYS A 36 11.98 17.30 -35.49
CA LYS A 36 12.95 16.47 -34.75
C LYS A 36 12.58 16.32 -33.28
N PRO A 37 12.32 17.39 -32.51
CA PRO A 37 11.88 17.25 -31.12
C PRO A 37 10.51 16.57 -31.01
N ILE A 38 9.55 16.81 -31.91
CA ILE A 38 8.25 16.12 -31.91
C ILE A 38 8.44 14.60 -32.08
N VAL A 39 9.23 14.17 -33.07
CA VAL A 39 9.54 12.74 -33.26
C VAL A 39 10.28 12.17 -32.05
N GLY A 40 11.22 12.91 -31.48
CA GLY A 40 11.91 12.52 -30.25
C GLY A 40 10.95 12.29 -29.08
N THR A 41 10.00 13.21 -28.86
CA THR A 41 8.95 13.06 -27.84
C THR A 41 8.09 11.83 -28.10
N PHE A 42 7.66 11.59 -29.34
CA PHE A 42 6.89 10.39 -29.68
C PHE A 42 7.64 9.10 -29.37
N ILE A 43 8.94 9.04 -29.68
CA ILE A 43 9.78 7.86 -29.37
C ILE A 43 9.85 7.64 -27.86
N VAL A 44 10.05 8.70 -27.07
CA VAL A 44 10.13 8.59 -25.61
C VAL A 44 8.80 8.12 -25.01
N VAL A 45 7.68 8.67 -25.46
CA VAL A 45 6.34 8.24 -25.02
C VAL A 45 6.08 6.79 -25.40
N PHE A 46 6.42 6.40 -26.63
CA PHE A 46 6.27 5.02 -27.09
C PHE A 46 7.09 4.05 -26.25
N LEU A 47 8.37 4.37 -25.97
CA LEU A 47 9.22 3.55 -25.10
C LEU A 47 8.66 3.43 -23.69
N ALA A 48 8.13 4.53 -23.11
CA ALA A 48 7.51 4.49 -21.79
C ALA A 48 6.29 3.55 -21.75
N ILE A 49 5.46 3.56 -22.79
CA ILE A 49 4.31 2.64 -22.92
C ILE A 49 4.79 1.18 -23.01
N VAL A 50 5.78 0.90 -23.84
CA VAL A 50 6.33 -0.47 -23.99
C VAL A 50 6.89 -0.97 -22.66
N VAL A 51 7.69 -0.15 -21.96
CA VAL A 51 8.23 -0.50 -20.64
C VAL A 51 7.09 -0.77 -19.64
N TYR A 52 6.08 0.08 -19.61
CA TYR A 52 4.93 -0.10 -18.73
C TYR A 52 4.22 -1.44 -18.97
N LEU A 53 3.90 -1.77 -20.23
CA LEU A 53 3.24 -3.03 -20.58
C LEU A 53 4.08 -4.26 -20.21
N VAL A 54 5.40 -4.21 -20.42
CA VAL A 54 6.31 -5.31 -20.08
C VAL A 54 6.41 -5.50 -18.56
N VAL A 55 6.46 -4.41 -17.79
CA VAL A 55 6.51 -4.47 -16.32
C VAL A 55 5.19 -5.02 -15.77
N ASP A 56 4.06 -4.57 -16.32
CA ASP A 56 2.73 -4.99 -15.88
C ASP A 56 2.49 -6.49 -16.14
N TYR A 57 2.81 -6.96 -17.36
CA TYR A 57 2.72 -8.37 -17.70
C TYR A 57 3.60 -9.26 -16.80
N GLN A 58 4.83 -8.82 -16.50
CA GLN A 58 5.69 -9.56 -15.57
C GLN A 58 5.14 -9.59 -14.15
N LYS A 59 4.56 -8.49 -13.68
CA LYS A 59 3.94 -8.41 -12.35
C LYS A 59 2.75 -9.36 -12.23
N GLU A 60 1.88 -9.39 -13.23
CA GLU A 60 0.71 -10.28 -13.27
C GLU A 60 1.15 -11.75 -13.34
N ALA A 61 2.11 -12.08 -14.22
CA ALA A 61 2.64 -13.42 -14.34
C ALA A 61 3.30 -13.90 -13.03
N LYS A 62 4.05 -13.02 -12.36
CA LYS A 62 4.67 -13.30 -11.06
C LYS A 62 3.62 -13.53 -9.97
N PHE A 63 2.59 -12.68 -9.91
CA PHE A 63 1.47 -12.81 -8.97
C PHE A 63 0.72 -14.14 -9.16
N LYS A 64 0.39 -14.48 -10.41
CA LYS A 64 -0.31 -15.74 -10.72
C LYS A 64 0.52 -16.96 -10.29
N LYS A 65 1.80 -17.00 -10.65
CA LYS A 65 2.70 -18.10 -10.28
C LYS A 65 2.90 -18.21 -8.77
N ALA A 66 2.96 -17.10 -8.05
CA ALA A 66 3.07 -17.11 -6.59
C ALA A 66 1.83 -17.77 -5.95
N ASN A 67 0.64 -17.40 -6.41
CA ASN A 67 -0.62 -17.98 -5.93
C ASN A 67 -0.73 -19.47 -6.27
N GLU A 68 -0.29 -19.88 -7.47
CA GLU A 68 -0.24 -21.30 -7.85
C GLU A 68 0.67 -22.09 -6.90
N SER A 69 1.90 -21.63 -6.65
CA SER A 69 2.80 -22.28 -5.69
C SER A 69 2.28 -22.26 -4.25
N TYR A 70 1.56 -21.21 -3.84
CA TYR A 70 0.90 -21.17 -2.55
C TYR A 70 -0.23 -22.21 -2.44
N ASN A 71 -1.04 -22.38 -3.49
CA ASN A 71 -2.09 -23.39 -3.52
C ASN A 71 -1.50 -24.82 -3.48
N GLU A 72 -0.39 -25.05 -4.19
CA GLU A 72 0.36 -26.32 -4.11
C GLU A 72 0.79 -26.61 -2.67
N LEU A 73 1.28 -25.60 -1.94
CA LEU A 73 1.70 -25.74 -0.54
C LEU A 73 0.53 -25.91 0.44
N ILE A 74 -0.64 -25.32 0.18
CA ILE A 74 -1.83 -25.60 0.98
C ILE A 74 -2.21 -27.08 0.89
N LEU A 75 -2.12 -27.66 -0.31
CA LEU A 75 -2.45 -29.07 -0.55
C LEU A 75 -1.36 -30.02 -0.06
N ASN A 76 -0.10 -29.64 -0.23
CA ASN A 76 1.07 -30.40 0.19
C ASN A 76 2.11 -29.48 0.88
N PRO A 77 1.98 -29.26 2.20
CA PRO A 77 2.82 -28.30 2.93
C PRO A 77 4.32 -28.66 2.95
N ASN A 78 4.66 -29.91 2.65
CA ASN A 78 6.04 -30.41 2.63
C ASN A 78 6.70 -30.35 1.24
N ASP A 79 6.02 -29.78 0.24
CA ASP A 79 6.58 -29.62 -1.11
C ASP A 79 7.71 -28.58 -1.12
N LYS A 80 8.96 -29.08 -1.11
CA LYS A 80 10.16 -28.24 -1.10
C LYS A 80 10.33 -27.41 -2.38
N GLU A 81 9.82 -27.88 -3.51
CA GLU A 81 9.95 -27.16 -4.77
C GLU A 81 8.92 -26.04 -4.86
N ALA A 82 7.67 -26.29 -4.46
CA ALA A 82 6.66 -25.24 -4.32
C ALA A 82 7.09 -24.17 -3.29
N ALA A 83 7.68 -24.58 -2.16
CA ALA A 83 8.23 -23.67 -1.15
C ALA A 83 9.33 -22.75 -1.69
N LYS A 84 10.31 -23.32 -2.41
CA LYS A 84 11.37 -22.53 -3.06
C LYS A 84 10.82 -21.57 -4.10
N LYS A 85 9.89 -22.04 -4.95
CA LYS A 85 9.23 -21.19 -5.96
C LYS A 85 8.50 -20.03 -5.28
N LEU A 86 7.65 -20.32 -4.30
CA LEU A 86 6.91 -19.29 -3.57
C LEU A 86 7.85 -18.27 -2.93
N LYS A 87 8.90 -18.71 -2.22
CA LYS A 87 9.89 -17.80 -1.60
C LYS A 87 10.57 -16.87 -2.61
N SER A 88 10.84 -17.36 -3.82
CA SER A 88 11.46 -16.57 -4.89
C SER A 88 10.50 -15.58 -5.55
N LEU A 89 9.22 -15.95 -5.63
CA LEU A 89 8.18 -15.15 -6.27
C LEU A 89 7.61 -14.11 -5.29
N ASP A 90 7.28 -14.49 -4.07
CA ASP A 90 6.70 -13.60 -3.08
C ASP A 90 7.17 -13.98 -1.66
N LYS A 91 8.14 -13.20 -1.14
CA LYS A 91 8.68 -13.38 0.20
C LYS A 91 7.61 -13.20 1.28
N ASN A 92 6.64 -12.30 1.07
CA ASN A 92 5.58 -12.03 2.05
C ASN A 92 4.60 -13.20 2.12
N LEU A 93 4.17 -13.68 0.96
CA LEU A 93 3.25 -14.83 0.90
C LEU A 93 3.92 -16.11 1.42
N PHE A 94 5.21 -16.28 1.14
CA PHE A 94 6.01 -17.36 1.74
C PHE A 94 6.11 -17.23 3.26
N ALA A 95 6.45 -16.05 3.77
CA ALA A 95 6.55 -15.82 5.22
C ALA A 95 5.20 -16.03 5.92
N LEU A 96 4.09 -15.62 5.31
CA LEU A 96 2.75 -15.84 5.82
C LEU A 96 2.39 -17.33 5.87
N PHE A 97 2.76 -18.09 4.84
CA PHE A 97 2.59 -19.54 4.81
C PHE A 97 3.38 -20.23 5.93
N GLU A 98 4.67 -19.94 6.05
CA GLU A 98 5.54 -20.51 7.09
C GLU A 98 5.07 -20.12 8.49
N PHE A 99 4.60 -18.88 8.66
CA PHE A 99 4.06 -18.40 9.92
C PHE A 99 2.80 -19.15 10.32
N ARG A 100 1.87 -19.37 9.38
CA ARG A 100 0.67 -20.19 9.63
C ARG A 100 1.05 -21.61 10.04
N GLN A 101 1.97 -22.25 9.33
CA GLN A 101 2.44 -23.59 9.71
C GLN A 101 3.07 -23.60 11.10
N ALA A 102 3.85 -22.58 11.44
CA ALA A 102 4.47 -22.48 12.75
C ALA A 102 3.43 -22.32 13.87
N LEU A 103 2.36 -21.55 13.63
CA LEU A 103 1.22 -21.43 14.55
C LEU A 103 0.48 -22.76 14.72
N ASP A 104 0.13 -23.42 13.61
CA ASP A 104 -0.59 -24.70 13.62
C ASP A 104 0.21 -25.80 14.37
N ASN A 105 1.54 -25.77 14.26
CA ASN A 105 2.44 -26.73 14.89
C ASN A 105 2.96 -26.28 16.27
N ASN A 106 2.57 -25.10 16.77
CA ASN A 106 3.13 -24.49 17.99
C ASN A 106 4.67 -24.40 17.98
N ASP A 107 5.27 -24.14 16.82
CA ASP A 107 6.72 -24.04 16.64
C ASP A 107 7.22 -22.63 16.96
N SER A 108 7.43 -22.37 18.25
CA SER A 108 7.91 -21.09 18.75
C SER A 108 9.30 -20.71 18.22
N LYS A 109 10.16 -21.68 17.92
CA LYS A 109 11.49 -21.42 17.32
C LYS A 109 11.32 -20.87 15.92
N LYS A 110 10.44 -21.48 15.13
CA LYS A 110 10.16 -21.01 13.77
C LYS A 110 9.54 -19.62 13.77
N ILE A 111 8.64 -19.33 14.70
CA ILE A 111 8.07 -17.98 14.85
C ILE A 111 9.17 -16.96 15.18
N ASP A 112 10.11 -17.30 16.09
CA ASP A 112 11.26 -16.45 16.38
C ASP A 112 12.13 -16.22 15.14
N GLU A 113 12.47 -17.27 14.40
CA GLU A 113 13.23 -17.17 13.15
C GLU A 113 12.54 -16.25 12.14
N LEU A 114 11.23 -16.41 11.95
CA LEU A 114 10.44 -15.60 11.02
C LEU A 114 10.39 -14.13 11.44
N SER A 115 10.36 -13.83 12.74
CA SER A 115 10.36 -12.45 13.25
C SER A 115 11.66 -11.69 12.91
N ASN A 116 12.75 -12.42 12.69
CA ASN A 116 14.05 -11.86 12.32
C ASN A 116 14.19 -11.65 10.79
N LEU A 117 13.20 -12.03 9.98
CA LEU A 117 13.26 -11.82 8.53
C LEU A 117 13.35 -10.33 8.18
N GLU A 118 14.19 -10.04 7.21
CA GLU A 118 14.31 -8.74 6.55
C GLU A 118 13.54 -8.78 5.21
N ASP A 119 13.17 -7.61 4.70
CA ASP A 119 12.44 -7.43 3.44
C ASP A 119 11.03 -8.06 3.36
N ILE A 120 10.32 -8.15 4.48
CA ILE A 120 8.90 -8.49 4.49
C ILE A 120 8.06 -7.25 4.85
N ASP A 121 6.77 -7.32 4.53
CA ASP A 121 5.81 -6.29 4.85
C ASP A 121 5.84 -5.94 6.34
N LYS A 122 5.80 -4.64 6.64
CA LYS A 122 5.96 -4.13 7.99
C LYS A 122 4.88 -4.62 8.93
N LEU A 123 3.63 -4.68 8.47
CA LEU A 123 2.52 -5.16 9.29
C LEU A 123 2.66 -6.65 9.56
N LEU A 124 3.03 -7.44 8.54
CA LEU A 124 3.31 -8.86 8.72
C LEU A 124 4.45 -9.09 9.73
N LYS A 125 5.54 -8.33 9.62
CA LYS A 125 6.66 -8.40 10.57
C LYS A 125 6.23 -8.04 11.99
N ASP A 126 5.41 -7.01 12.15
CA ASP A 126 4.90 -6.59 13.45
C ASP A 126 4.03 -7.69 14.09
N ILE A 127 3.17 -8.35 13.30
CA ILE A 127 2.34 -9.48 13.77
C ILE A 127 3.22 -10.66 14.20
N ILE A 128 4.19 -11.06 13.38
CA ILE A 128 5.09 -12.18 13.69
C ILE A 128 5.93 -11.86 14.94
N SER A 129 6.41 -10.62 15.07
CA SER A 129 7.19 -10.18 16.23
C SER A 129 6.36 -10.18 17.51
N TYR A 130 5.08 -9.81 17.41
CA TYR A 130 4.15 -9.89 18.53
C TYR A 130 3.95 -11.33 19.00
N GLU A 131 3.69 -12.27 18.09
CA GLU A 131 3.56 -13.69 18.44
C GLU A 131 4.87 -14.30 18.94
N ALA A 132 6.03 -13.78 18.50
CA ALA A 132 7.34 -14.16 19.03
C ALA A 132 7.63 -13.61 20.44
N GLY A 133 6.73 -12.80 21.02
CA GLY A 133 6.95 -12.12 22.30
C GLY A 133 8.02 -11.03 22.24
N LYS A 134 8.34 -10.53 21.03
CA LYS A 134 9.29 -9.44 20.79
C LYS A 134 8.57 -8.09 20.77
N GLN A 135 9.36 -7.02 20.79
CA GLN A 135 8.84 -5.68 20.58
C GLN A 135 8.21 -5.57 19.18
N SER A 136 6.89 -5.39 19.14
CA SER A 136 6.12 -5.17 17.91
C SER A 136 5.81 -3.68 17.71
N GLY A 137 5.28 -3.33 16.54
CA GLY A 137 4.83 -1.97 16.22
C GLY A 137 3.84 -1.39 17.24
N GLU A 138 3.67 -0.06 17.21
CA GLU A 138 2.87 0.71 18.17
C GLU A 138 1.43 0.20 18.31
N ILE A 139 0.81 -0.27 17.22
CA ILE A 139 -0.57 -0.77 17.21
C ILE A 139 -0.68 -2.04 18.05
N LEU A 140 0.15 -3.05 17.77
CA LEU A 140 0.10 -4.35 18.43
C LEU A 140 0.58 -4.27 19.87
N SER A 141 1.62 -3.48 20.15
CA SER A 141 2.07 -3.22 21.52
C SER A 141 1.01 -2.50 22.36
N SER A 142 0.32 -1.49 21.81
CA SER A 142 -0.79 -0.82 22.49
C SER A 142 -1.98 -1.76 22.75
N TYR A 143 -2.31 -2.61 21.78
CA TYR A 143 -3.38 -3.59 21.94
C TYR A 143 -3.04 -4.64 23.00
N SER A 144 -1.80 -5.14 23.03
CA SER A 144 -1.32 -6.07 24.04
C SER A 144 -1.40 -5.47 25.45
N ALA A 145 -0.87 -4.26 25.63
CA ALA A 145 -0.95 -3.54 26.90
C ALA A 145 -2.40 -3.31 27.35
N PHE A 146 -3.30 -3.01 26.40
CA PHE A 146 -4.72 -2.89 26.68
C PHE A 146 -5.33 -4.20 27.17
N MET A 147 -5.07 -5.31 26.48
CA MET A 147 -5.61 -6.62 26.84
C MET A 147 -5.08 -7.11 28.19
N SER A 148 -3.78 -6.93 28.46
CA SER A 148 -3.18 -7.24 29.76
C SER A 148 -3.77 -6.40 30.88
N GLY A 149 -3.89 -5.09 30.68
CA GLY A 149 -4.51 -4.21 31.67
C GLY A 149 -5.97 -4.55 31.94
N TYR A 150 -6.73 -4.90 30.90
CA TYR A 150 -8.11 -5.34 31.03
C TYR A 150 -8.24 -6.68 31.76
N ALA A 151 -7.33 -7.62 31.55
CA ALA A 151 -7.28 -8.88 32.29
C ALA A 151 -7.05 -8.63 33.80
N TYR A 152 -6.10 -7.76 34.16
CA TYR A 152 -5.88 -7.36 35.55
C TYR A 152 -7.10 -6.68 36.18
N LEU A 153 -7.82 -5.82 35.44
CA LEU A 153 -9.07 -5.22 35.93
C LEU A 153 -10.13 -6.28 36.27
N LYS A 154 -10.28 -7.31 35.43
CA LYS A 154 -11.21 -8.42 35.71
C LYS A 154 -10.88 -9.17 36.99
N GLU A 155 -9.61 -9.22 37.35
CA GLU A 155 -9.13 -9.82 38.61
C GLU A 155 -9.18 -8.85 39.80
N GLY A 156 -9.66 -7.62 39.62
CA GLY A 156 -9.67 -6.58 40.66
C GLY A 156 -8.30 -5.95 40.95
N LYS A 157 -7.28 -6.28 40.15
CA LYS A 157 -5.89 -5.81 40.29
C LYS A 157 -5.70 -4.45 39.60
N VAL A 158 -6.27 -3.41 40.21
CA VAL A 158 -6.36 -2.06 39.64
C VAL A 158 -4.98 -1.42 39.43
N GLU A 159 -4.03 -1.64 40.34
CA GLU A 159 -2.69 -1.05 40.22
C GLU A 159 -1.90 -1.66 39.06
N GLU A 160 -1.96 -2.98 38.91
CA GLU A 160 -1.33 -3.74 37.84
C GLU A 160 -1.96 -3.38 36.49
N ALA A 161 -3.28 -3.26 36.44
CA ALA A 161 -3.97 -2.78 35.25
C ALA A 161 -3.49 -1.40 34.81
N ASN A 162 -3.36 -0.47 35.76
CA ASN A 162 -2.86 0.88 35.48
C ASN A 162 -1.41 0.87 34.94
N LYS A 163 -0.55 -0.01 35.46
CA LYS A 163 0.83 -0.17 34.97
C LYS A 163 0.87 -0.60 33.50
N GLU A 164 -0.02 -1.50 33.09
CA GLU A 164 -0.14 -1.91 31.68
C GLU A 164 -0.70 -0.77 30.82
N PHE A 165 -1.76 -0.12 31.27
CA PHE A 165 -2.39 0.97 30.53
C PHE A 165 -1.49 2.18 30.25
N ILE A 166 -0.51 2.46 31.12
CA ILE A 166 0.47 3.55 30.91
C ILE A 166 1.41 3.26 29.73
N LYS A 167 1.58 1.98 29.34
CA LYS A 167 2.41 1.59 28.18
C LYS A 167 1.76 1.96 26.83
N ILE A 168 0.47 2.28 26.83
CA ILE A 168 -0.27 2.63 25.62
C ILE A 168 0.08 4.05 25.19
N SER A 169 0.52 4.20 23.94
CA SER A 169 0.90 5.50 23.38
C SER A 169 -0.24 6.53 23.47
N PRO A 170 0.03 7.80 23.82
CA PRO A 170 -0.97 8.86 23.82
C PRO A 170 -1.68 9.05 22.48
N ASN A 171 -1.01 8.72 21.37
CA ASN A 171 -1.54 8.84 20.01
C ASN A 171 -2.38 7.63 19.57
N SER A 172 -2.48 6.60 20.42
CA SER A 172 -3.28 5.41 20.13
C SER A 172 -4.78 5.73 20.08
N GLY A 173 -5.51 5.04 19.21
CA GLY A 173 -6.98 5.07 19.21
C GLY A 173 -7.59 4.54 20.52
N LEU A 174 -6.82 3.80 21.34
CA LEU A 174 -7.27 3.26 22.62
C LEU A 174 -7.16 4.26 23.78
N THR A 175 -6.49 5.40 23.59
CA THR A 175 -6.19 6.37 24.66
C THR A 175 -7.42 6.80 25.44
N GLN A 176 -8.54 7.10 24.76
CA GLN A 176 -9.75 7.55 25.45
C GLN A 176 -10.42 6.43 26.26
N ILE A 177 -10.46 5.21 25.70
CA ILE A 177 -11.01 4.04 26.39
C ILE A 177 -10.20 3.76 27.66
N VAL A 178 -8.87 3.79 27.53
CA VAL A 178 -7.94 3.57 28.63
C VAL A 178 -8.09 4.64 29.72
N LYS A 179 -8.19 5.92 29.35
CA LYS A 179 -8.44 7.00 30.32
C LYS A 179 -9.72 6.74 31.13
N ASN A 180 -10.79 6.32 30.48
CA ASN A 180 -12.04 6.00 31.15
C ASN A 180 -11.90 4.77 32.05
N LEU A 181 -11.27 3.69 31.58
CA LEU A 181 -11.04 2.48 32.37
C LEU A 181 -10.20 2.74 33.62
N ARG A 182 -9.17 3.60 33.51
CA ARG A 182 -8.34 4.02 34.64
C ARG A 182 -9.09 4.90 35.64
N HIS A 183 -10.07 5.68 35.18
CA HIS A 183 -10.85 6.56 36.05
C HIS A 183 -11.96 5.80 36.80
N TYR A 184 -12.65 4.88 36.11
CA TYR A 184 -13.79 4.15 36.65
C TYR A 184 -13.44 2.74 37.15
N ASN A 185 -12.17 2.32 37.05
CA ASN A 185 -11.67 0.99 37.41
C ASN A 185 -12.46 -0.17 36.77
N GLY A 186 -13.14 0.07 35.65
CA GLY A 186 -14.01 -0.92 35.01
C GLY A 186 -15.27 -1.29 35.80
N ASN A 187 -15.61 -0.56 36.87
CA ASN A 187 -16.82 -0.82 37.65
C ASN A 187 -18.07 -0.41 36.87
N LYS A 188 -19.02 -1.34 36.70
CA LYS A 188 -20.41 -0.99 36.38
C LYS A 188 -20.94 -0.17 37.56
N ASN A 189 -21.30 1.07 37.33
CA ASN A 189 -22.20 1.77 38.24
C ASN A 189 -23.56 1.06 38.17
N GLU A 190 -23.77 0.03 39.00
CA GLU A 190 -25.09 -0.57 39.25
C GLU A 190 -25.93 0.36 40.13
N LYS A 191 -26.21 1.57 39.63
CA LYS A 191 -27.21 2.46 40.18
C LYS A 191 -28.11 2.95 39.05
N ASN A 192 -29.12 2.14 38.75
CA ASN A 192 -30.51 2.53 38.48
C ASN A 192 -31.36 1.26 38.37
#